data_AF-A0A756IH91-F1
#
_entry.id   AF-A0A756IH91-F1
#
_cell.length_a   1.000
_cell.length_b   1.000
_cell.length_c   1.000
_cell.angle_alpha   90.00
_cell.angle_beta   90.00
_cell.angle_gamma   90.00
#
_symmetry.space_group_name_H-M   'P 1'
#
loop_
_entity.id
_entity.type
_entity.pdbx_description
1 polymer ?
#
loop_
_entity_poly.entity_id
_entity_poly.type
_entity_poly.pdbx_seq_one_letter_code
_entity_poly.pdbx_strand_id
1 'polypeptide(L)' 'MSSKPRNSKTVIKNIRFSHSLLEQITMALEAENSRNFSAWVIDACRLKLSAYQSRKS' A
#
# COMPACT_ATOMS: atom_id res chain seq x y z
N MET A 1 14.00 26.55 -0.12
CA MET A 1 13.24 25.32 0.19
C MET A 1 13.91 24.15 -0.51
N SER A 2 14.21 23.08 0.22
CA SER A 2 14.97 21.92 -0.30
C SER A 2 14.10 21.04 -1.20
N SER A 3 14.47 20.93 -2.47
CA SER A 3 13.79 20.13 -3.48
C SER A 3 14.03 18.64 -3.24
N LYS A 4 13.01 17.92 -2.74
CA LYS A 4 13.02 16.46 -2.62
C LYS A 4 13.21 15.82 -4.01
N PRO A 5 14.02 14.75 -4.13
CA PRO A 5 14.25 14.08 -5.41
C PRO A 5 12.93 13.55 -5.97
N ARG A 6 12.47 14.16 -7.06
CA ARG A 6 11.29 13.76 -7.82
C ARG A 6 11.66 12.52 -8.64
N ASN A 7 11.46 11.32 -8.09
CA ASN A 7 11.40 10.15 -8.94
C ASN A 7 10.19 10.35 -9.89
N SER A 8 10.37 10.22 -11.20
CA SER A 8 9.34 10.57 -12.19
C SER A 8 8.26 9.49 -12.36
N LYS A 9 8.39 8.36 -11.66
CA LYS A 9 7.58 7.15 -11.86
C LYS A 9 6.56 6.89 -10.73
N THR A 10 6.62 7.63 -9.63
CA THR A 10 5.68 7.47 -8.51
C THR A 10 5.04 8.80 -8.12
N VAL A 11 3.79 8.73 -7.68
CA VAL A 11 3.03 9.88 -7.20
C VAL A 11 2.47 9.51 -5.83
N ILE A 12 2.65 10.39 -4.85
CA ILE A 12 2.10 10.21 -3.51
C ILE A 12 0.60 10.54 -3.56
N LYS A 13 -0.23 9.64 -3.04
CA LYS A 13 -1.66 9.86 -2.83
C LYS A 13 -1.91 9.86 -1.32
N ASN A 14 -2.24 11.03 -0.77
CA ASN A 14 -2.53 11.17 0.65
C ASN A 14 -3.92 10.55 0.94
N ILE A 15 -3.94 9.39 1.59
CA ILE A 15 -5.18 8.68 1.96
C ILE A 15 -5.25 8.52 3.48
N ARG A 16 -6.47 8.44 4.01
CA ARG A 16 -6.73 8.18 5.43
C ARG A 16 -7.21 6.74 5.62
N PHE A 17 -6.66 6.07 6.62
CA PHE A 17 -7.14 4.78 7.13
C PHE A 17 -7.94 5.00 8.40
N SER A 18 -8.97 4.19 8.63
CA SER A 18 -9.60 4.10 9.95
C SER A 18 -8.64 3.45 10.95
N HIS A 19 -8.70 3.84 12.22
CA HIS A 19 -7.84 3.28 13.28
C HIS A 19 -7.86 1.75 13.33
N SER A 20 -9.07 1.16 13.35
CA SER A 20 -9.24 -0.30 13.35
C SER A 20 -8.61 -1.00 12.14
N LEU A 21 -8.59 -0.34 10.97
CA LEU A 21 -7.99 -0.93 9.77
C LEU A 21 -6.46 -0.84 9.84
N LEU A 22 -5.93 0.28 10.33
CA LEU A 22 -4.49 0.46 10.50
C LEU A 22 -3.91 -0.54 11.52
N GLU A 23 -4.63 -0.79 12.61
CA GLU A 23 -4.27 -1.81 13.61
C GLU A 23 -4.21 -3.21 12.98
N GLN A 24 -5.24 -3.59 12.21
CA GLN A 24 -5.27 -4.89 11.52
C GLN A 24 -4.11 -5.05 10.54
N ILE A 25 -3.79 -4.01 9.77
CA ILE A 25 -2.65 -4.04 8.84
C ILE A 25 -1.33 -4.17 9.62
N THR A 26 -1.20 -3.47 10.74
CA THR A 26 0.02 -3.52 11.58
C THR A 26 0.23 -4.92 12.16
N MET A 27 -0.84 -5.56 12.66
CA MET A 27 -0.77 -6.95 13.14
C MET A 27 -0.39 -7.94 12.03
N ALA A 28 -0.94 -7.77 10.83
CA ALA A 28 -0.60 -8.62 9.68
C ALA A 28 0.88 -8.46 9.27
N LEU A 29 1.39 -7.21 9.26
CA LEU A 29 2.81 -6.92 8.98
C LEU A 29 3.75 -7.58 9.98
N GLU A 30 3.43 -7.54 11.27
CA GLU A 30 4.20 -8.19 12.33
C GLU A 30 4.23 -9.70 12.15
N ALA A 31 3.08 -10.32 11.81
CA ALA A 31 2.98 -11.75 11.56
C ALA A 31 3.78 -12.21 10.33
N GLU A 32 3.82 -11.40 9.27
CA GLU A 32 4.59 -11.67 8.05
C GLU A 32 6.09 -11.31 8.16
N ASN A 33 6.53 -10.77 9.30
CA ASN A 33 7.88 -10.22 9.53
C ASN A 33 8.29 -9.18 8.45
N SER A 34 7.31 -8.49 7.89
CA SER A 34 7.52 -7.46 6.87
C SER A 34 7.65 -6.10 7.53
N ARG A 35 8.77 -5.41 7.30
CA ARG A 35 9.05 -4.11 7.96
C ARG A 35 8.52 -2.90 7.19
N ASN A 36 7.88 -3.09 6.02
CA ASN A 36 7.52 -1.99 5.15
C ASN A 36 6.01 -1.91 4.89
N PHE A 37 5.34 -1.05 5.67
CA PHE A 37 3.90 -0.77 5.52
C PHE A 37 3.51 -0.35 4.11
N SER A 38 4.31 0.52 3.47
CA SER A 38 3.99 1.01 2.12
C SER A 38 4.06 -0.11 1.09
N ALA A 39 5.06 -1.00 1.19
CA ALA A 39 5.17 -2.15 0.29
C ALA A 39 3.96 -3.09 0.44
N TRP A 40 3.59 -3.40 1.69
CA TRP A 40 2.45 -4.27 1.99
C TRP A 40 1.13 -3.71 1.44
N VAL A 41 0.87 -2.41 1.65
CA VAL A 41 -0.33 -1.75 1.11
C VAL A 41 -0.33 -1.73 -0.42
N ILE A 42 0.82 -1.52 -1.06
CA ILE A 42 0.94 -1.54 -2.52
C ILE A 42 0.64 -2.95 -3.07
N ASP A 43 1.14 -4.00 -2.41
CA ASP A 43 0.89 -5.37 -2.84
C ASP A 43 -0.58 -5.77 -2.67
N ALA A 44 -1.22 -5.36 -1.56
CA ALA A 44 -2.67 -5.50 -1.39
C ALA A 44 -3.46 -4.81 -2.52
N CYS A 45 -3.02 -3.62 -2.95
CA CYS A 45 -3.64 -2.92 -4.09
C CYS A 45 -3.46 -3.70 -5.42
N ARG A 46 -2.27 -4.28 -5.65
CA ARG A 46 -1.99 -5.09 -6.85
C ARG A 46 -2.87 -6.34 -6.89
N LEU A 47 -3.00 -7.06 -5.78
CA LEU A 47 -3.87 -8.24 -5.67
C LEU A 47 -5.33 -7.91 -6.02
N LYS A 48 -5.85 -6.78 -5.51
CA LYS A 48 -7.20 -6.32 -5.83
C LYS A 48 -7.37 -5.99 -7.32
N LEU A 49 -6.37 -5.37 -7.95
CA LEU A 49 -6.37 -5.07 -9.38
C LEU A 49 -6.33 -6.33 -10.24
N SER A 50 -5.46 -7.30 -9.91
CA SER A 50 -5.39 -8.57 -10.63
C SER A 50 -6.73 -9.32 -10.57
N ALA A 51 -7.35 -9.40 -9.40
CA ALA A 51 -8.67 -10.02 -9.24
C ALA A 51 -9.77 -9.29 -10.05
N TYR A 52 -9.70 -7.96 -10.14
CA TYR A 52 -10.61 -7.17 -10.97
C TYR A 52 -10.43 -7.45 -12.47
N GLN A 53 -9.18 -7.56 -12.93
CA GLN A 53 -8.87 -7.86 -14.34
C GLN A 53 -9.32 -9.27 -14.73
N SER A 54 -9.08 -10.27 -13.89
CA SER A 54 -9.48 -11.66 -14.15
C SER A 54 -11.00 -11.84 -14.24
N ARG A 55 -11.81 -11.00 -13.58
CA ARG A 55 -13.28 -11.04 -13.66
C ARG A 55 -13.84 -10.32 -14.90
N LYS A 56 -13.03 -9.47 -15.53
CA LYS A 56 -13.43 -8.70 -16.71
C LYS A 56 -13.12 -9.43 -18.01
N SER A 57 -12.21 -10.40 -17.97
CA SER A 57 -11.82 -11.24 -19.10
C SER A 57 -12.78 -12.40 -19.33
#